data_AF-A0A1H9WV19-F1
#
_entry.id   AF-A0A1H9WV19-F1
#
_cell.length_a   1.000
_cell.length_b   1.000
_cell.length_c   1.000
_cell.angle_alpha   90.00
_cell.angle_beta   90.00
_cell.angle_gamma   90.00
#
_symmetry.space_group_name_H-M   'P 1'
#
loop_
_entity.id
_entity.type
_entity.pdbx_description
1 polymer ?
#
loop_
_entity_poly.entity_id
_entity_poly.type
_entity_poly.pdbx_seq_one_letter_code
_entity_poly.pdbx_strand_id
1 'polypeptide(L)'
;MTKQNTLDPLALWKSMYEQTESHFSEAIHETLKTDEYAEMLGQVQNSFLQYQQLVRSTTDMYLKQINVPTNEEMSSVASLIVNLEEKVDSIDEKIEDELSSKEVSLEITKLKVSVSKLDKKMNQVLQASDQLDKNMNQILEVLTSNKEETPAETTSSQPKDKK
;
A
#
# COMPACT_ATOMS: atom_id res chain seq x y z
N MET A 1 -64.91 -18.47 -81.82
CA MET A 1 -64.39 -19.83 -81.64
C MET A 1 -63.13 -19.76 -80.80
N THR A 2 -63.21 -20.33 -79.59
CA THR A 2 -62.13 -20.86 -78.75
C THR A 2 -60.89 -19.99 -78.47
N LYS A 3 -60.94 -19.28 -77.32
CA LYS A 3 -59.76 -18.89 -76.55
C LYS A 3 -59.01 -20.17 -76.15
N GLN A 4 -57.84 -20.38 -76.75
CA GLN A 4 -56.88 -21.41 -76.38
C GLN A 4 -56.41 -21.12 -74.94
N ASN A 5 -57.07 -21.74 -73.97
CA ASN A 5 -56.64 -21.76 -72.57
C ASN A 5 -55.41 -22.67 -72.48
N THR A 6 -54.24 -22.10 -72.72
CA THR A 6 -52.96 -22.72 -72.40
C THR A 6 -52.87 -22.84 -70.89
N LEU A 7 -53.22 -24.01 -70.37
CA LEU A 7 -52.75 -24.49 -69.08
C LEU A 7 -51.22 -24.63 -69.18
N ASP A 8 -50.51 -23.55 -68.92
CA ASP A 8 -49.06 -23.53 -68.82
C ASP A 8 -48.66 -23.99 -67.40
N PRO A 9 -48.05 -25.17 -67.24
CA PRO A 9 -47.70 -25.72 -65.93
C PRO A 9 -46.71 -24.84 -65.15
N LEU A 10 -45.88 -24.04 -65.83
CA LEU A 10 -45.00 -23.08 -65.18
C LEU A 10 -45.77 -21.89 -64.63
N ALA A 11 -46.82 -21.45 -65.33
CA ALA A 11 -47.69 -20.38 -64.84
C ALA A 11 -48.47 -20.81 -63.60
N LEU A 12 -48.93 -22.06 -63.54
CA LEU A 12 -49.60 -22.62 -62.37
C LEU A 12 -48.65 -22.76 -61.16
N TRP A 13 -47.42 -23.24 -61.38
CA TRP A 13 -46.41 -23.30 -60.32
C TRP A 13 -46.04 -21.90 -59.83
N LYS A 14 -45.86 -20.95 -60.76
CA LYS A 14 -45.58 -19.57 -60.43
C LYS A 14 -46.70 -18.94 -59.62
N SER A 15 -47.97 -19.15 -59.98
CA SER A 15 -49.09 -18.64 -59.19
C SER A 15 -49.17 -19.28 -57.80
N MET A 16 -48.86 -20.57 -57.67
CA MET A 16 -48.81 -21.25 -56.36
C MET A 16 -47.67 -20.73 -55.50
N TYR A 17 -46.49 -20.51 -56.08
CA TYR A 17 -45.34 -19.91 -55.40
C TYR A 17 -45.62 -18.47 -54.99
N GLU A 18 -46.15 -17.63 -55.89
CA GLU A 18 -46.50 -16.23 -55.59
C GLU A 18 -47.58 -16.15 -54.50
N GLN A 19 -48.56 -17.05 -54.51
CA GLN A 19 -49.56 -17.13 -53.44
C GLN A 19 -48.94 -17.56 -52.11
N THR A 20 -48.06 -18.58 -52.14
CA THR A 20 -47.35 -19.05 -50.94
C THR A 20 -46.43 -17.97 -50.40
N GLU A 21 -45.65 -17.30 -51.27
CA GLU A 21 -44.78 -16.19 -50.93
C GLU A 21 -45.57 -15.02 -50.34
N SER A 22 -46.73 -14.67 -50.90
CA SER A 22 -47.59 -13.62 -50.34
C SER A 22 -48.05 -13.97 -48.93
N HIS A 23 -48.54 -15.21 -48.72
CA HIS A 23 -49.00 -15.65 -47.40
C HIS A 23 -47.86 -15.76 -46.38
N PHE A 24 -46.70 -16.29 -46.77
CA PHE A 24 -45.52 -16.34 -45.90
C PHE A 24 -44.96 -14.94 -45.64
N SER A 25 -44.93 -14.07 -46.64
CA SER A 25 -44.47 -12.69 -46.49
C SER A 25 -45.37 -11.91 -45.53
N GLU A 26 -46.69 -12.05 -45.64
CA GLU A 26 -47.63 -11.40 -44.72
C GLU A 26 -47.49 -11.96 -43.30
N ALA A 27 -47.44 -13.29 -43.14
CA ALA A 27 -47.24 -13.94 -41.85
C ALA A 27 -45.89 -13.57 -41.20
N ILE A 28 -44.82 -13.49 -41.99
CA ILE A 28 -43.49 -13.07 -41.51
C ILE A 28 -43.51 -11.59 -41.14
N HIS A 29 -44.12 -10.71 -41.93
CA HIS A 29 -44.24 -9.29 -41.58
C HIS A 29 -45.04 -9.08 -40.29
N GLU A 30 -46.11 -9.84 -40.07
CA GLU A 30 -46.91 -9.79 -38.85
C GLU A 30 -46.16 -10.36 -37.65
N THR A 31 -45.46 -11.49 -37.83
CA THR A 31 -44.64 -12.13 -36.79
C THR A 31 -43.47 -11.24 -36.37
N LEU A 32 -42.73 -10.68 -37.34
CA LEU A 32 -41.57 -9.82 -37.07
C LEU A 32 -41.95 -8.48 -36.42
N LYS A 33 -43.19 -8.03 -36.59
CA LYS A 33 -43.70 -6.78 -36.00
C LYS A 33 -44.22 -6.96 -34.58
N THR A 34 -44.47 -8.19 -34.16
CA THR A 34 -45.02 -8.51 -32.85
C THR A 34 -43.91 -8.74 -31.84
N ASP A 35 -44.05 -8.18 -30.64
CA ASP A 35 -43.08 -8.33 -29.54
C ASP A 35 -42.85 -9.80 -29.15
N GLU A 36 -43.82 -10.68 -29.42
CA GLU A 36 -43.74 -12.13 -29.22
C GLU A 36 -42.58 -12.80 -29.99
N TYR A 37 -42.19 -12.29 -31.17
CA TYR A 37 -41.03 -12.82 -31.88
C TYR A 37 -39.72 -12.47 -31.17
N ALA A 38 -39.62 -11.25 -30.63
CA ALA A 38 -38.47 -10.85 -29.83
C ALA A 38 -38.40 -11.65 -28.52
N GLU A 39 -39.53 -11.92 -27.88
CA GLU A 39 -39.62 -12.78 -26.69
C GLU A 39 -39.21 -14.23 -27.01
N MET A 40 -39.70 -14.79 -28.12
CA MET A 40 -39.33 -16.13 -28.58
C MET A 40 -37.83 -16.22 -28.86
N LEU A 41 -37.25 -15.24 -29.56
CA LEU A 41 -35.81 -15.18 -29.78
C LEU A 41 -35.04 -15.07 -28.47
N GLY A 42 -35.51 -14.25 -27.53
CA GLY A 42 -34.94 -14.13 -26.20
C GLY A 42 -34.97 -15.45 -25.44
N GLN A 43 -36.07 -16.21 -25.51
CA GLN A 43 -36.22 -17.51 -24.87
C GLN A 43 -35.30 -18.57 -25.50
N VAL A 44 -35.21 -18.61 -26.84
CA VAL A 44 -34.30 -19.51 -27.55
C VAL A 44 -32.85 -19.18 -27.21
N GLN A 45 -32.49 -17.90 -27.20
CA GLN A 45 -31.15 -17.47 -26.83
C GLN A 45 -30.82 -17.79 -25.37
N ASN A 46 -31.76 -17.57 -24.45
CA ASN A 46 -31.60 -17.94 -23.06
C ASN A 46 -31.42 -19.47 -22.90
N SER A 47 -32.18 -20.26 -23.65
CA SER A 47 -32.06 -21.73 -23.66
C SER A 47 -30.68 -22.17 -24.19
N PHE A 48 -30.16 -21.51 -25.22
CA PHE A 48 -28.82 -21.75 -25.74
C PHE A 48 -27.74 -21.41 -24.70
N LEU A 49 -27.87 -20.28 -24.00
CA LEU A 49 -26.95 -19.89 -22.93
C LEU A 49 -26.98 -20.89 -21.76
N GLN A 50 -28.16 -21.35 -21.36
CA GLN A 50 -28.30 -22.39 -20.33
C GLN A 50 -27.65 -23.70 -20.77
N TYR A 51 -27.83 -24.11 -22.02
CA TYR A 51 -27.15 -25.28 -22.57
C TYR A 51 -25.62 -25.12 -22.52
N GLN A 52 -25.11 -23.97 -22.95
CA GLN A 52 -23.67 -23.67 -22.87
C GLN A 52 -23.16 -23.71 -21.42
N GLN A 53 -23.93 -23.19 -20.46
CA GLN A 53 -23.59 -23.23 -19.04
C GLN A 53 -23.58 -24.67 -18.49
N LEU A 54 -24.55 -25.50 -18.88
CA LEU A 54 -24.60 -26.91 -18.50
C LEU A 54 -23.40 -27.68 -19.04
N VAL A 55 -23.04 -27.47 -20.31
CA VAL A 55 -21.87 -28.08 -20.94
C VAL A 55 -20.58 -27.65 -20.22
N ARG A 56 -20.43 -26.35 -19.90
CA ARG A 56 -19.29 -25.83 -19.13
C ARG A 56 -19.21 -26.47 -17.75
N SER A 57 -20.31 -26.47 -16.99
CA SER A 57 -20.38 -27.08 -15.66
C SER A 57 -20.05 -28.59 -15.67
N THR A 58 -20.55 -29.33 -16.68
CA THR A 58 -20.24 -30.75 -16.85
C THR A 58 -18.76 -30.97 -17.18
N THR A 59 -18.22 -30.12 -18.05
CA THR A 59 -16.79 -30.14 -18.40
C THR A 59 -15.94 -29.83 -17.18
N ASP A 60 -16.30 -28.82 -16.39
CA ASP A 60 -15.61 -28.45 -15.16
C ASP A 60 -15.66 -29.57 -14.12
N MET A 61 -16.80 -30.23 -13.94
CA MET A 61 -16.93 -31.40 -13.05
C MET A 61 -16.02 -32.56 -13.51
N TYR A 62 -15.96 -32.82 -14.82
CA TYR A 62 -15.07 -33.83 -15.38
C TYR A 62 -13.59 -33.46 -15.21
N LEU A 63 -13.22 -32.20 -15.44
CA LEU A 63 -11.87 -31.69 -15.24
C LEU A 63 -11.43 -31.79 -13.77
N LYS A 64 -12.33 -31.46 -12.83
CA LYS A 64 -12.12 -31.66 -11.39
C LYS A 64 -11.90 -33.14 -11.04
N GLN A 65 -12.61 -34.06 -11.69
CA GLN A 65 -12.42 -35.50 -11.47
C GLN A 65 -11.03 -35.98 -11.89
N ILE A 66 -10.43 -35.37 -12.93
CA ILE A 66 -9.06 -35.68 -13.37
C ILE A 66 -8.00 -34.80 -12.69
N ASN A 67 -8.36 -34.08 -11.62
CA ASN A 67 -7.50 -33.12 -10.90
C ASN A 67 -6.90 -32.03 -11.80
N VAL A 68 -7.55 -31.70 -12.91
CA VAL A 68 -7.17 -30.56 -13.76
C VAL A 68 -7.97 -29.35 -13.26
N PRO A 69 -7.30 -28.30 -12.76
CA PRO A 69 -7.99 -27.11 -12.26
C PRO A 69 -8.78 -26.44 -13.38
N THR A 70 -9.93 -25.87 -13.04
CA THR A 70 -10.75 -25.13 -14.01
C THR A 70 -10.13 -23.75 -14.28
N ASN A 71 -10.48 -23.12 -15.42
CA ASN A 71 -9.97 -21.78 -15.74
C ASN A 71 -10.33 -20.73 -14.68
N GLU A 72 -11.48 -20.90 -14.01
CA GLU A 72 -11.92 -20.00 -12.94
C GLU A 72 -11.02 -20.11 -11.70
N GLU A 73 -10.69 -21.34 -11.29
CA GLU A 73 -9.78 -21.60 -10.16
C GLU A 73 -8.38 -21.05 -10.45
N MET A 74 -7.89 -21.17 -11.70
CA MET A 74 -6.62 -20.55 -12.13
C MET A 74 -6.68 -19.02 -12.04
N SER A 75 -7.79 -18.39 -12.42
CA SER A 75 -7.97 -16.94 -12.32
C SER A 75 -8.00 -16.47 -10.87
N SER A 76 -8.66 -17.21 -9.96
CA SER A 76 -8.67 -16.89 -8.53
C SER A 76 -7.29 -16.99 -7.92
N VAL A 77 -6.52 -18.04 -8.26
CA VAL A 77 -5.13 -18.19 -7.81
C VAL A 77 -4.25 -17.07 -8.37
N ALA A 78 -4.38 -16.74 -9.65
CA ALA A 78 -3.65 -15.63 -10.26
C ALA A 78 -3.96 -14.29 -9.56
N SER A 79 -5.23 -14.02 -9.25
CA SER A 79 -5.62 -12.82 -8.50
C SER A 79 -5.04 -12.81 -7.08
N LEU A 80 -5.03 -13.95 -6.39
CA LEU A 80 -4.41 -14.05 -5.07
C LEU A 80 -2.90 -13.78 -5.13
N ILE A 81 -2.21 -14.29 -6.16
CA ILE A 81 -0.78 -14.06 -6.38
C ILE A 81 -0.51 -12.56 -6.61
N VAL A 82 -1.29 -11.89 -7.43
CA VAL A 82 -1.15 -10.44 -7.68
C VAL A 82 -1.36 -9.63 -6.38
N ASN A 83 -2.36 -9.99 -5.57
CA ASN A 83 -2.57 -9.33 -4.28
C ASN A 83 -1.42 -9.60 -3.29
N LEU A 84 -0.76 -10.75 -3.38
CA LEU A 84 0.43 -11.04 -2.59
C LEU A 84 1.63 -10.23 -3.07
N GLU A 85 1.83 -10.11 -4.39
CA GLU A 85 2.86 -9.25 -4.99
C GLU A 85 2.70 -7.79 -4.53
N GLU A 86 1.50 -7.23 -4.64
CA GLU A 86 1.21 -5.87 -4.18
C GLU A 86 1.47 -5.69 -2.67
N LYS A 87 1.13 -6.68 -1.85
CA LYS A 87 1.42 -6.64 -0.40
C LYS A 87 2.91 -6.76 -0.11
N VAL A 88 3.64 -7.56 -0.88
CA VAL A 88 5.09 -7.70 -0.75
C VAL A 88 5.78 -6.40 -1.15
N ASP A 89 5.38 -5.78 -2.26
CA ASP A 89 5.89 -4.48 -2.70
C ASP A 89 5.62 -3.39 -1.66
N SER A 90 4.41 -3.36 -1.07
CA SER A 90 4.09 -2.40 0.00
C SER A 90 4.93 -2.61 1.26
N ILE A 91 5.28 -3.86 1.58
CA ILE A 91 6.19 -4.15 2.68
C ILE A 91 7.61 -3.73 2.32
N ASP A 92 8.05 -3.97 1.08
CA ASP A 92 9.36 -3.56 0.61
C ASP A 92 9.52 -2.04 0.65
N GLU A 93 8.53 -1.28 0.18
CA GLU A 93 8.49 0.18 0.26
C GLU A 93 8.52 0.66 1.72
N LYS A 94 7.72 0.06 2.61
CA LYS A 94 7.74 0.40 4.05
C LYS A 94 9.08 0.08 4.70
N ILE A 95 9.69 -1.05 4.33
CA ILE A 95 11.01 -1.42 4.84
C ILE A 95 12.03 -0.43 4.31
N GLU A 96 12.01 -0.07 3.02
CA GLU A 96 12.91 0.91 2.44
C GLU A 96 12.76 2.28 3.10
N ASP A 97 11.54 2.72 3.38
CA ASP A 97 11.25 3.96 4.11
C ASP A 97 11.81 3.95 5.55
N GLU A 98 11.60 2.86 6.29
CA GLU A 98 12.10 2.69 7.67
C GLU A 98 13.62 2.46 7.71
N LEU A 99 14.18 1.72 6.74
CA LEU A 99 15.63 1.55 6.55
C LEU A 99 16.28 2.79 5.96
N SER A 100 15.50 3.71 5.37
CA SER A 100 15.90 5.09 5.16
C SER A 100 16.03 5.72 6.54
N SER A 101 17.11 5.34 7.21
CA SER A 101 17.57 5.72 8.53
C SER A 101 17.88 7.22 8.63
N LYS A 102 17.39 8.01 7.68
CA LYS A 102 17.52 9.45 7.56
C LYS A 102 16.75 10.13 8.70
N GLU A 103 15.55 9.66 9.03
CA GLU A 103 14.81 10.20 10.18
C GLU A 103 15.51 9.85 11.50
N VAL A 104 15.85 8.58 11.71
CA VAL A 104 16.59 8.11 12.90
C VAL A 104 17.96 8.79 13.03
N SER A 105 18.72 8.94 11.95
CA SER A 105 20.02 9.63 11.95
C SER A 105 19.91 11.12 12.26
N LEU A 106 18.86 11.79 11.75
CA LEU A 106 18.59 13.20 12.04
C LEU A 106 18.23 13.40 13.51
N GLU A 107 17.42 12.51 14.08
CA GLU A 107 17.09 12.53 15.51
C GLU A 107 18.32 12.27 16.39
N ILE A 108 19.13 11.27 16.05
CA ILE A 108 20.40 10.97 16.75
C ILE A 108 21.35 12.17 16.68
N THR A 109 21.42 12.85 15.53
CA THR A 109 22.27 14.03 15.36
C THR A 109 21.76 15.22 16.19
N LYS A 110 20.45 15.46 16.21
CA LYS A 110 19.83 16.48 17.09
C LYS A 110 20.10 16.17 18.56
N LEU A 111 19.95 14.91 18.96
CA LEU A 111 20.21 14.44 20.32
C LEU A 111 21.69 14.66 20.70
N LYS A 112 22.63 14.30 19.81
CA LYS A 112 24.06 14.53 19.99
C LYS A 112 24.39 16.00 20.23
N VAL A 113 23.79 16.91 19.47
CA VAL A 113 23.98 18.36 19.65
C VAL A 113 23.46 18.83 21.00
N SER A 114 22.27 18.37 21.42
CA SER A 114 21.70 18.70 22.73
C SER A 114 22.57 18.19 23.88
N VAL A 115 23.08 16.96 23.78
CA VAL A 115 24.00 16.38 24.76
C VAL A 115 25.32 17.17 24.83
N SER A 116 25.92 17.55 23.70
CA SER A 116 27.12 18.39 23.71
C SER A 116 26.89 19.80 24.28
N LYS A 117 25.69 20.38 24.09
CA LYS A 117 25.33 21.65 24.75
C LYS A 117 25.20 21.47 26.25
N LEU A 118 24.60 20.37 26.69
CA LEU A 118 24.45 20.05 28.11
C LEU A 118 25.82 19.85 28.78
N ASP A 119 26.74 19.13 28.11
CA ASP A 119 28.12 18.95 28.56
C ASP A 119 28.85 20.28 28.76
N LYS A 120 28.72 21.22 27.82
CA LYS A 120 29.30 22.56 27.96
C LYS A 120 28.72 23.32 29.16
N LYS A 121 27.40 23.24 29.37
CA LYS A 121 26.76 23.87 30.54
C LYS A 121 27.20 23.22 31.85
N MET A 122 27.34 21.90 31.88
CA MET A 122 27.85 21.16 33.03
C MET A 122 29.26 21.63 33.39
N ASN A 123 30.15 21.75 32.40
CA ASN A 123 31.51 22.26 32.61
C ASN A 123 31.51 23.70 33.13
N GLN A 124 30.62 24.57 32.63
CA GLN A 124 30.47 25.93 33.16
C GLN A 124 30.00 25.95 34.62
N VAL A 125 29.07 25.06 34.99
CA VAL A 125 28.61 24.93 36.38
C VAL A 125 29.73 24.43 37.29
N LEU A 126 30.51 23.43 36.84
CA LEU A 126 31.67 22.94 37.60
C LEU A 126 32.72 24.04 37.80
N GLN A 127 33.04 24.81 36.74
CA GLN A 127 33.96 25.94 36.86
C GLN A 127 33.43 27.03 37.80
N ALA A 128 32.13 27.32 37.76
CA ALA A 128 31.52 28.28 38.68
C ALA A 128 31.58 27.80 40.13
N SER A 129 31.44 26.49 40.38
CA SER A 129 31.61 25.87 41.70
C SER A 129 33.06 25.99 42.19
N ASP A 130 34.05 25.64 41.36
CA ASP A 130 35.47 25.76 41.70
C ASP A 130 35.88 27.21 41.99
N GLN A 131 35.33 28.16 41.21
CA GLN A 131 35.57 29.58 41.41
C GLN A 131 34.95 30.06 42.73
N LEU A 132 33.77 29.57 43.09
CA LEU A 132 33.12 29.88 44.36
C LEU A 132 33.94 29.36 45.55
N ASP A 133 34.47 28.15 45.47
CA ASP A 133 35.35 27.57 46.50
C ASP A 133 36.65 28.38 46.65
N LYS A 134 37.27 28.79 45.54
CA LYS A 134 38.47 29.66 45.57
C LYS A 134 38.18 31.00 46.21
N ASN A 135 37.07 31.65 45.84
CA ASN A 135 36.68 32.93 46.40
C ASN A 135 36.39 32.83 47.91
N MET A 136 35.74 31.74 48.34
CA MET A 136 35.48 31.48 49.76
C MET A 136 36.79 31.33 50.56
N ASN A 137 37.78 30.62 50.02
CA ASN A 137 39.09 30.47 50.64
C ASN A 137 39.87 31.78 50.70
N GLN A 138 39.80 32.62 49.66
CA GLN A 138 40.42 33.94 49.67
C GLN A 138 39.77 34.88 50.71
N ILE A 139 38.45 34.81 50.89
CA ILE A 139 37.75 35.57 51.93
C ILE A 139 38.20 35.10 53.33
N LEU A 140 38.37 33.79 53.54
CA LEU A 140 38.91 33.25 54.79
C LEU A 140 40.33 33.75 55.06
N GLU A 141 41.18 33.84 54.03
CA GLU A 141 42.56 34.31 54.13
C GLU A 141 42.64 35.82 54.46
N VAL A 142 41.81 36.65 53.82
CA VAL A 142 41.72 38.10 54.10
C VAL A 142 41.21 38.37 55.52
N LEU A 143 40.28 37.56 56.03
CA LEU A 143 39.82 37.66 57.42
C LEU A 143 40.91 37.27 58.43
N THR A 144 41.88 36.42 58.04
CA THR A 144 43.03 36.07 58.89
C THR A 144 44.19 37.08 58.85
N SER A 145 44.33 37.88 57.78
CA SER A 145 45.49 38.77 57.58
C SER A 145 45.40 40.15 58.25
N ASN A 146 44.25 40.54 58.79
CA ASN A 146 44.02 41.90 59.31
C ASN A 146 44.47 42.14 60.78
N LYS A 147 45.36 41.32 61.36
CA LYS A 147 45.61 41.33 62.81
C LYS A 147 46.93 41.96 63.33
N GLU A 148 47.99 42.21 62.57
CA GLU A 148 49.27 42.63 63.20
C GLU A 148 50.10 43.70 62.43
N GLU A 149 50.24 44.91 63.01
CA GLU A 149 51.25 45.93 62.72
C GLU A 149 52.05 46.29 64.00
N THR A 150 53.38 46.06 63.98
CA THR A 150 54.52 46.67 64.75
C THR A 150 54.64 46.57 66.30
N PRO A 151 55.86 46.73 66.92
CA PRO A 151 57.26 46.43 66.49
C PRO A 151 58.21 45.87 67.62
N ALA A 152 59.46 45.54 67.23
CA ALA A 152 60.75 45.78 67.94
C ALA A 152 61.50 44.66 68.75
N GLU A 153 62.81 44.56 68.43
CA GLU A 153 64.02 44.28 69.25
C GLU A 153 64.61 42.86 69.54
N THR A 154 65.78 42.62 68.91
CA THR A 154 67.13 42.48 69.52
C THR A 154 67.65 41.12 70.06
N THR A 155 68.72 40.65 69.38
CA THR A 155 69.92 39.87 69.81
C THR A 155 69.84 38.48 70.49
N SER A 156 70.51 37.52 69.83
CA SER A 156 71.61 36.66 70.31
C SER A 156 71.58 36.09 71.75
N SER A 157 71.57 34.76 71.87
CA SER A 157 72.56 34.02 72.69
C SER A 157 72.45 32.49 72.56
N GLN A 158 73.46 31.89 71.91
CA GLN A 158 73.99 30.57 72.29
C GLN A 158 74.55 30.66 73.73
N PRO A 159 74.65 29.58 74.54
CA PRO A 159 75.81 28.71 74.39
C PRO A 159 75.73 27.23 74.89
N LYS A 160 76.67 26.44 74.35
CA LYS A 160 77.51 25.38 74.97
C LYS A 160 76.97 23.99 75.36
N ASP A 161 77.45 23.02 74.58
CA ASP A 161 78.26 21.84 74.95
C ASP A 161 77.87 20.95 76.16
N LYS A 162 77.57 19.70 75.78
CA LYS A 162 78.11 18.41 76.30
C LYS A 162 77.98 18.08 77.79
N LYS A 163 77.18 17.04 78.03
CA LYS A 163 77.69 15.80 78.63
C LYS A 163 77.03 14.59 77.99
#